data_AF-A0AAV8E9V0-F1
#
_entry.id   AF-A0AAV8E9V0-F1
#
_cell.length_a   1.000
_cell.length_b   1.000
_cell.length_c   1.000
_cell.angle_alpha   90.00
_cell.angle_beta   90.00
_cell.angle_gamma   90.00
#
_symmetry.space_group_name_H-M   'P 1'
#
loop_
_entity.id
_entity.type
_entity.pdbx_description
1 polymer ?
#
loop_
_entity_poly.entity_id
_entity_poly.type
_entity_poly.pdbx_seq_one_letter_code
_entity_poly.pdbx_strand_id
1 'polypeptide(L)'
;MASSRNSVSKTDPKLVLSHKFAEDEVTYSERDVAIYALGVGACGADAVDTKELHYVYHRDGQPFIKVLPTFVCLYPFKKSNGLGLVDVPGLHYDTKLLLHGQQYIEVYRSIPSSGTVVNKASIAGLHDKGKAAIVELETTSYLKETGEILCMNRSTVFLRGAGGFSDSSKPYSYTAYPANQIFRFSIPKSEPTVVYEDRTQNSQALLYRLSGDYNPLHSDPSIAQIAGFASLSLSFTCASYVY
;
A
#
# COMPACT_ATOMS: atom_id res chain seq x y z
N MET A 1 -21.14 -38.16 -11.54
CA MET A 1 -21.43 -37.18 -10.47
C MET A 1 -20.48 -36.01 -10.65
N ALA A 2 -20.93 -34.95 -11.31
CA ALA A 2 -20.15 -33.73 -11.48
C ALA A 2 -20.20 -32.95 -10.16
N SER A 3 -19.03 -32.70 -9.55
CA SER A 3 -18.93 -31.87 -8.36
C SER A 3 -19.44 -30.47 -8.68
N SER A 4 -20.42 -30.01 -7.90
CA SER A 4 -20.87 -28.62 -7.88
C SER A 4 -19.66 -27.70 -7.70
N ARG A 5 -19.30 -26.94 -8.75
CA ARG A 5 -18.48 -25.74 -8.58
C ARG A 5 -19.29 -24.82 -7.68
N ASN A 6 -18.85 -24.65 -6.42
CA ASN A 6 -19.38 -23.59 -5.57
C ASN A 6 -19.28 -22.28 -6.36
N SER A 7 -20.42 -21.75 -6.79
CA SER A 7 -20.47 -20.41 -7.35
C SER A 7 -20.12 -19.47 -6.20
N VAL A 8 -18.89 -18.96 -6.20
CA VAL A 8 -18.55 -17.80 -5.37
C VAL A 8 -19.63 -16.76 -5.66
N SER A 9 -20.33 -16.30 -4.62
CA SER A 9 -21.37 -15.28 -4.77
C SER A 9 -20.78 -14.09 -5.54
N LYS A 10 -21.49 -13.64 -6.57
CA LYS A 10 -21.00 -12.52 -7.40
C LYS A 10 -20.94 -11.25 -6.55
N THR A 11 -19.95 -10.40 -6.84
CA THR A 11 -19.82 -9.08 -6.23
C THR A 11 -21.10 -8.26 -6.41
N ASP A 12 -21.59 -7.60 -5.35
CA ASP A 12 -22.71 -6.66 -5.39
C ASP A 12 -22.18 -5.21 -5.29
N PRO A 13 -22.15 -4.46 -6.40
CA PRO A 13 -21.62 -3.10 -6.40
C PRO A 13 -22.36 -2.15 -5.45
N LYS A 14 -23.66 -2.32 -5.21
CA LYS A 14 -24.42 -1.42 -4.34
C LYS A 14 -24.01 -1.59 -2.89
N LEU A 15 -23.81 -2.82 -2.44
CA LEU A 15 -23.33 -3.10 -1.09
C LEU A 15 -21.89 -2.62 -0.90
N VAL A 16 -21.02 -2.85 -1.89
CA VAL A 16 -19.62 -2.39 -1.85
C VAL A 16 -19.54 -0.86 -1.74
N LEU A 17 -20.25 -0.13 -2.61
CA LEU A 17 -20.18 1.33 -2.64
C LEU A 17 -20.89 2.03 -1.49
N SER A 18 -21.87 1.37 -0.85
CA SER A 18 -22.54 1.90 0.33
C SER A 18 -21.81 1.60 1.64
N HIS A 19 -20.78 0.75 1.60
CA HIS A 19 -20.01 0.40 2.78
C HIS A 19 -19.35 1.62 3.42
N LYS A 20 -19.46 1.68 4.76
CA LYS A 20 -18.82 2.69 5.59
C LYS A 20 -17.79 2.00 6.46
N PHE A 21 -16.53 2.32 6.23
CA PHE A 21 -15.43 1.85 7.06
C PHE A 21 -15.50 2.57 8.41
N ALA A 22 -15.21 1.84 9.49
CA ALA A 22 -14.94 2.45 10.78
C ALA A 22 -13.63 3.26 10.69
N GLU A 23 -13.54 4.35 11.43
CA GLU A 23 -12.27 5.05 11.58
C GLU A 23 -11.28 4.15 12.33
N ASP A 24 -10.02 4.17 11.89
CA ASP A 24 -8.96 3.41 12.53
C ASP A 24 -7.82 4.32 12.98
N GLU A 25 -7.31 4.06 14.18
CA GLU A 25 -6.17 4.82 14.72
C GLU A 25 -4.86 4.06 14.58
N VAL A 26 -3.79 4.75 14.18
CA VAL A 26 -2.44 4.21 14.08
C VAL A 26 -1.49 5.08 14.88
N THR A 27 -0.90 4.50 15.93
CA THR A 27 0.19 5.13 16.68
C THR A 27 1.54 4.64 16.15
N TYR A 28 2.51 5.55 16.08
CA TYR A 28 3.89 5.25 15.75
C TYR A 28 4.84 6.12 16.57
N SER A 29 6.04 5.60 16.71
CA SER A 29 7.15 6.20 17.41
C SER A 29 8.30 6.48 16.44
N GLU A 30 9.30 7.20 16.93
CA GLU A 30 10.52 7.45 16.19
C GLU A 30 11.27 6.16 15.80
N ARG A 31 11.15 5.12 16.63
CA ARG A 31 11.66 3.78 16.31
C ARG A 31 11.01 3.21 15.06
N ASP A 32 9.70 3.38 14.89
CA ASP A 32 8.99 2.85 13.72
C ASP A 32 9.41 3.60 12.45
N VAL A 33 9.62 4.91 12.55
CA VAL A 33 10.14 5.74 11.45
C VAL A 33 11.54 5.30 11.04
N ALA A 34 12.45 5.09 12.00
CA ALA A 34 13.81 4.65 11.73
C ALA A 34 13.84 3.23 11.11
N ILE A 35 13.02 2.31 11.61
CA ILE A 35 12.87 0.95 11.04
C ILE A 35 12.39 1.02 9.60
N TYR A 36 11.41 1.88 9.30
CA TYR A 36 10.95 2.08 7.93
C TYR A 36 12.07 2.61 7.04
N ALA A 37 12.79 3.65 7.48
CA ALA A 37 13.88 4.24 6.71
C ALA A 37 14.95 3.21 6.34
N LEU A 38 15.43 2.42 7.31
CA LEU A 38 16.36 1.32 7.06
C LEU A 38 15.75 0.25 6.15
N GLY A 39 14.48 -0.08 6.38
CA GLY A 39 13.72 -1.07 5.61
C GLY A 39 13.51 -0.70 4.14
N VAL A 40 13.57 0.58 3.79
CA VAL A 40 13.56 1.04 2.39
C VAL A 40 14.94 1.40 1.85
N GLY A 41 16.01 1.21 2.61
CA GLY A 41 17.38 1.30 2.09
C GLY A 41 18.23 2.43 2.62
N ALA A 42 17.68 3.34 3.44
CA ALA A 42 18.48 4.39 4.07
C ALA A 42 19.63 3.76 4.89
N CYS A 43 20.82 4.34 4.77
CA CYS A 43 22.08 3.85 5.31
C CYS A 43 22.49 2.46 4.80
N GLY A 44 21.87 1.97 3.71
CA GLY A 44 22.08 0.64 3.18
C GLY A 44 23.37 0.51 2.37
N ALA A 45 23.73 1.55 1.60
CA ALA A 45 24.96 1.60 0.83
C ALA A 45 26.18 1.99 1.68
N ASP A 46 26.01 2.99 2.56
CA ASP A 46 27.01 3.45 3.51
C ASP A 46 26.37 3.76 4.87
N ALA A 47 26.71 2.97 5.88
CA ALA A 47 26.18 3.12 7.24
C ALA A 47 26.63 4.42 7.94
N VAL A 48 27.66 5.09 7.43
CA VAL A 48 28.15 6.37 7.98
C VAL A 48 27.84 7.56 7.08
N ASP A 49 26.95 7.42 6.09
CA ASP A 49 26.50 8.54 5.27
C ASP A 49 25.82 9.59 6.16
N THR A 50 26.50 10.72 6.31
CA THR A 50 26.05 11.82 7.18
C THR A 50 24.71 12.44 6.77
N LYS A 51 24.31 12.34 5.50
CA LYS A 51 23.01 12.81 5.02
C LYS A 51 21.91 11.84 5.43
N GLU A 52 22.12 10.53 5.22
CA GLU A 52 21.12 9.50 5.51
C GLU A 52 20.96 9.22 7.00
N LEU A 53 22.03 9.42 7.79
CA LEU A 53 21.97 9.30 9.24
C LEU A 53 20.89 10.18 9.90
N HIS A 54 20.46 11.26 9.24
CA HIS A 54 19.35 12.10 9.73
C HIS A 54 18.01 11.35 9.81
N TYR A 55 17.84 10.22 9.10
CA TYR A 55 16.62 9.41 9.11
C TYR A 55 16.60 8.34 10.20
N VAL A 56 17.72 8.11 10.90
CA VAL A 56 17.87 7.00 11.87
C VAL A 56 18.54 7.41 13.18
N TYR A 57 19.16 8.58 13.22
CA TYR A 57 19.91 9.09 14.37
C TYR A 57 19.76 10.60 14.49
N HIS A 58 19.80 11.15 15.72
CA HIS A 58 19.74 12.59 16.01
C HIS A 58 21.02 13.35 15.58
N ARG A 59 21.33 13.34 14.29
CA ARG A 59 22.51 13.99 13.70
C ARG A 59 22.46 15.50 13.90
N ASP A 60 23.62 16.10 14.12
CA ASP A 60 23.81 17.56 14.25
C ASP A 60 22.88 18.24 15.28
N GLY A 61 22.51 17.50 16.33
CA GLY A 61 21.67 18.00 17.41
C GLY A 61 20.19 18.14 17.04
N GLN A 62 19.73 17.48 15.97
CA GLN A 62 18.31 17.51 15.61
C GLN A 62 17.43 16.99 16.77
N PRO A 63 16.32 17.66 17.09
CA PRO A 63 15.45 17.25 18.20
C PRO A 63 14.63 15.98 17.89
N PHE A 64 14.51 15.63 16.60
CA PHE A 64 13.85 14.43 16.09
C PHE A 64 14.48 14.02 14.76
N ILE A 65 14.39 12.75 14.40
CA ILE A 65 14.81 12.26 13.08
C ILE A 65 13.91 12.78 11.96
N LYS A 66 14.44 12.85 10.74
CA LYS A 66 13.66 13.14 9.55
C LYS A 66 12.81 11.93 9.17
N VAL A 67 11.63 12.19 8.63
CA VAL A 67 10.70 11.16 8.16
C VAL A 67 10.71 11.15 6.63
N LEU A 68 10.96 9.99 6.02
CA LEU A 68 10.77 9.83 4.58
C LEU A 68 9.27 10.00 4.24
N PRO A 69 8.90 10.84 3.25
CA PRO A 69 7.50 11.10 2.92
C PRO A 69 6.67 9.84 2.66
N THR A 70 7.28 8.80 2.09
CA THR A 70 6.65 7.52 1.77
C THR A 70 6.27 6.69 3.01
N PHE A 71 6.70 7.07 4.22
CA PHE A 71 6.27 6.45 5.47
C PHE A 71 4.75 6.43 5.64
N VAL A 72 4.05 7.44 5.11
CA VAL A 72 2.58 7.53 5.18
C VAL A 72 1.87 6.40 4.44
N CYS A 73 2.56 5.71 3.52
CA CYS A 73 2.04 4.52 2.86
C CYS A 73 1.71 3.40 3.83
N LEU A 74 2.26 3.43 5.07
CA LEU A 74 1.98 2.41 6.08
C LEU A 74 0.65 2.62 6.80
N TYR A 75 0.13 3.86 6.83
CA TYR A 75 -1.02 4.21 7.66
C TYR A 75 -2.27 3.36 7.35
N PRO A 76 -2.67 3.15 6.07
CA PRO A 76 -3.86 2.36 5.77
C PRO A 76 -3.69 0.85 6.05
N PHE A 77 -2.45 0.35 6.10
CA PHE A 77 -2.19 -1.09 6.08
C PHE A 77 -1.82 -1.67 7.45
N LYS A 78 -1.34 -0.86 8.39
CA LYS A 78 -0.73 -1.31 9.65
C LYS A 78 -1.63 -2.20 10.50
N LYS A 79 -2.96 -2.03 10.44
CA LYS A 79 -3.95 -2.87 11.13
C LYS A 79 -4.48 -4.06 10.32
N SER A 80 -4.16 -4.12 9.03
CA SER A 80 -4.63 -5.15 8.09
C SER A 80 -3.58 -6.20 7.72
N ASN A 81 -2.45 -6.24 8.44
CA ASN A 81 -1.29 -7.08 8.14
C ASN A 81 -0.82 -6.94 6.67
N GLY A 82 -0.85 -5.72 6.12
CA GLY A 82 -0.42 -5.46 4.73
C GLY A 82 -1.47 -5.71 3.65
N LEU A 83 -2.64 -6.28 3.97
CA LEU A 83 -3.65 -6.61 2.96
C LEU A 83 -4.42 -5.40 2.43
N GLY A 84 -4.56 -4.34 3.23
CA GLY A 84 -5.20 -3.07 2.84
C GLY A 84 -6.69 -3.12 2.54
N LEU A 85 -7.28 -4.32 2.50
CA LEU A 85 -8.69 -4.56 2.24
C LEU A 85 -9.17 -5.77 3.03
N VAL A 86 -10.09 -5.54 3.97
CA VAL A 86 -10.68 -6.59 4.81
C VAL A 86 -12.17 -6.28 4.98
N ASP A 87 -13.02 -7.30 4.83
CA ASP A 87 -14.44 -7.30 5.20
C ASP A 87 -15.36 -6.24 4.56
N VAL A 88 -15.26 -6.03 3.23
CA VAL A 88 -16.22 -5.20 2.49
C VAL A 88 -17.47 -6.01 2.10
N PRO A 89 -18.68 -5.68 2.61
CA PRO A 89 -19.90 -6.38 2.26
C PRO A 89 -20.18 -6.34 0.76
N GLY A 90 -20.62 -7.48 0.22
CA GLY A 90 -20.88 -7.64 -1.21
C GLY A 90 -19.61 -7.83 -2.05
N LEU A 91 -18.42 -7.84 -1.47
CA LEU A 91 -17.18 -8.18 -2.17
C LEU A 91 -16.75 -9.61 -1.84
N HIS A 92 -16.60 -10.46 -2.85
CA HIS A 92 -16.23 -11.85 -2.68
C HIS A 92 -14.96 -12.15 -3.48
N TYR A 93 -13.89 -12.53 -2.77
CA TYR A 93 -12.59 -12.80 -3.37
C TYR A 93 -11.80 -13.82 -2.54
N ASP A 94 -10.84 -14.47 -3.18
CA ASP A 94 -9.81 -15.26 -2.50
C ASP A 94 -8.66 -14.31 -2.13
N THR A 95 -8.36 -14.19 -0.83
CA THR A 95 -7.27 -13.33 -0.34
C THR A 95 -5.90 -13.72 -0.90
N LYS A 96 -5.71 -14.98 -1.32
CA LYS A 96 -4.48 -15.47 -1.96
C LYS A 96 -4.30 -14.94 -3.39
N LEU A 97 -5.40 -14.51 -4.02
CA LEU A 97 -5.41 -13.99 -5.39
C LEU A 97 -5.38 -12.46 -5.44
N LEU A 98 -5.39 -11.81 -4.27
CA LEU A 98 -5.26 -10.37 -4.10
C LEU A 98 -3.86 -9.91 -4.49
N LEU A 99 -3.79 -8.86 -5.28
CA LEU A 99 -2.54 -8.17 -5.61
C LEU A 99 -2.70 -6.68 -5.35
N HIS A 100 -1.72 -6.09 -4.65
CA HIS A 100 -1.58 -4.65 -4.59
C HIS A 100 -0.97 -4.18 -5.92
N GLY A 101 -1.76 -3.46 -6.73
CA GLY A 101 -1.38 -3.11 -8.09
C GLY A 101 -0.83 -1.69 -8.27
N GLN A 102 -1.43 -0.70 -7.60
CA GLN A 102 -0.98 0.69 -7.68
C GLN A 102 -1.12 1.36 -6.32
N GLN A 103 -0.22 2.30 -6.04
CA GLN A 103 -0.28 3.15 -4.86
C GLN A 103 -0.08 4.60 -5.29
N TYR A 104 -0.90 5.48 -4.74
CA TYR A 104 -0.79 6.93 -4.88
C TYR A 104 -0.77 7.55 -3.49
N ILE A 105 0.07 8.57 -3.31
CA ILE A 105 0.12 9.37 -2.08
C ILE A 105 0.13 10.86 -2.40
N GLU A 106 -0.56 11.62 -1.56
CA GLU A 106 -0.48 13.07 -1.51
C GLU A 106 -0.16 13.49 -0.07
N VAL A 107 0.91 14.26 0.11
CA VAL A 107 1.38 14.69 1.44
C VAL A 107 1.14 16.19 1.58
N TYR A 108 0.27 16.58 2.52
CA TYR A 108 -0.18 17.96 2.72
C TYR A 108 0.64 18.71 3.78
N ARG A 109 1.33 17.97 4.64
CA ARG A 109 2.07 18.48 5.81
C ARG A 109 3.34 17.66 6.04
N SER A 110 4.30 18.26 6.73
CA SER A 110 5.45 17.52 7.26
C SER A 110 4.97 16.45 8.24
N ILE A 111 5.55 15.26 8.13
CA ILE A 111 5.19 14.11 8.97
C ILE A 111 6.02 14.18 10.26
N PRO A 112 5.41 14.17 11.45
CA PRO A 112 6.17 14.14 12.70
C PRO A 112 6.87 12.79 12.87
N SER A 113 7.97 12.74 13.62
CA SER A 113 8.71 11.48 13.85
C SER A 113 8.00 10.51 14.80
N SER A 114 6.95 10.97 15.48
CA SER A 114 6.04 10.16 16.29
C SER A 114 4.66 10.79 16.33
N GLY A 115 3.64 9.99 16.63
CA GLY A 115 2.29 10.50 16.77
C GLY A 115 1.21 9.43 16.66
N THR A 116 -0.04 9.87 16.78
CA THR A 116 -1.21 9.04 16.50
C THR A 116 -2.00 9.65 15.35
N VAL A 117 -2.35 8.83 14.38
CA VAL A 117 -3.06 9.21 13.16
C VAL A 117 -4.43 8.54 13.17
N VAL A 118 -5.46 9.28 12.78
CA VAL A 118 -6.81 8.78 12.55
C VAL A 118 -7.00 8.66 11.03
N ASN A 119 -7.32 7.47 10.57
CA ASN A 119 -7.56 7.14 9.17
C ASN A 119 -9.06 7.09 8.89
N LYS A 120 -9.46 7.66 7.76
CA LYS A 120 -10.82 7.59 7.23
C LYS A 120 -10.78 7.01 5.83
N ALA A 121 -11.24 5.77 5.69
CA ALA A 121 -11.22 5.04 4.43
C ALA A 121 -12.56 5.11 3.69
N SER A 122 -12.52 5.02 2.36
CA SER A 122 -13.69 4.93 1.50
C SER A 122 -13.38 4.18 0.20
N ILE A 123 -14.42 3.63 -0.45
CA ILE A 123 -14.27 3.09 -1.79
C ILE A 123 -14.25 4.25 -2.79
N ALA A 124 -13.08 4.48 -3.38
CA ALA A 124 -12.88 5.49 -4.42
C ALA A 124 -13.16 4.96 -5.82
N GLY A 125 -13.08 3.63 -6.02
CA GLY A 125 -13.28 3.01 -7.32
C GLY A 125 -13.66 1.53 -7.23
N LEU A 126 -14.49 1.09 -8.17
CA LEU A 126 -14.85 -0.32 -8.34
C LEU A 126 -15.03 -0.61 -9.83
N HIS A 127 -14.26 -1.56 -10.34
CA HIS A 127 -14.24 -1.88 -11.77
C HIS A 127 -14.31 -3.38 -12.00
N ASP A 128 -15.21 -3.79 -12.89
CA ASP A 128 -15.21 -5.13 -13.46
C ASP A 128 -14.25 -5.18 -14.66
N LYS A 129 -13.27 -6.08 -14.59
CA LYS A 129 -12.33 -6.37 -15.68
C LYS A 129 -12.51 -7.80 -16.22
N GLY A 130 -13.71 -8.36 -16.09
CA GLY A 130 -14.08 -9.68 -16.58
C GLY A 130 -13.55 -10.80 -15.69
N LYS A 131 -12.24 -11.05 -15.71
CA LYS A 131 -11.62 -12.10 -14.86
C LYS A 131 -11.13 -11.58 -13.51
N ALA A 132 -11.22 -10.28 -13.26
CA ALA A 132 -10.81 -9.65 -12.02
C ALA A 132 -11.75 -8.49 -11.68
N ALA A 133 -11.87 -8.20 -10.39
CA ALA A 133 -12.35 -6.91 -9.92
C ALA A 133 -11.16 -6.02 -9.56
N ILE A 134 -11.27 -4.72 -9.81
CA ILE A 134 -10.35 -3.73 -9.27
C ILE A 134 -11.11 -2.91 -8.24
N VAL A 135 -10.54 -2.78 -7.05
CA VAL A 135 -11.06 -1.91 -5.99
C VAL A 135 -10.02 -0.85 -5.70
N GLU A 136 -10.45 0.40 -5.68
CA GLU A 136 -9.60 1.52 -5.24
C GLU A 136 -10.08 2.00 -3.88
N LEU A 137 -9.20 1.96 -2.89
CA LEU A 137 -9.44 2.45 -1.54
C LEU A 137 -8.72 3.77 -1.36
N GLU A 138 -9.45 4.79 -0.94
CA GLU A 138 -8.87 6.07 -0.57
C GLU A 138 -8.95 6.23 0.94
N THR A 139 -7.82 6.55 1.56
CA THR A 139 -7.68 6.77 3.00
C THR A 139 -7.10 8.15 3.24
N THR A 140 -7.86 9.01 3.91
CA THR A 140 -7.38 10.31 4.38
C THR A 140 -6.98 10.20 5.83
N SER A 141 -5.78 10.68 6.14
CA SER A 141 -5.15 10.53 7.45
C SER A 141 -5.01 11.88 8.14
N TYR A 142 -5.42 11.94 9.41
CA TYR A 142 -5.42 13.15 10.24
C TYR A 142 -4.56 12.94 11.47
N LEU A 143 -3.82 13.97 11.91
CA LEU A 143 -3.11 13.92 13.19
C LEU A 143 -4.14 13.99 14.32
N LYS A 144 -4.15 12.99 15.22
CA LYS A 144 -5.16 12.88 16.28
C LYS A 144 -5.17 14.07 17.24
N GLU A 145 -3.99 14.59 17.56
CA GLU A 145 -3.84 15.68 18.54
C GLU A 145 -4.41 17.00 18.03
N THR A 146 -4.21 17.32 16.74
CA THR A 146 -4.59 18.62 16.17
C THR A 146 -5.84 18.57 15.28
N GLY A 147 -6.21 17.37 14.80
CA GLY A 147 -7.25 17.18 13.80
C GLY A 147 -6.83 17.60 12.38
N GLU A 148 -5.57 18.00 12.17
CA GLU A 148 -5.09 18.44 10.87
C GLU A 148 -4.89 17.28 9.90
N ILE A 149 -5.20 17.52 8.62
CA ILE A 149 -4.97 16.56 7.54
C ILE A 149 -3.45 16.44 7.26
N LEU A 150 -2.94 15.21 7.25
CA LEU A 150 -1.53 14.93 6.97
C LEU A 150 -1.31 14.50 5.53
N CYS A 151 -2.10 13.53 5.07
CA CYS A 151 -1.93 12.92 3.76
C CYS A 151 -3.20 12.22 3.28
N MET A 152 -3.24 11.92 1.98
CA MET A 152 -4.19 11.00 1.37
C MET A 152 -3.42 9.86 0.70
N ASN A 153 -3.87 8.63 0.92
CA ASN A 153 -3.38 7.42 0.26
C ASN A 153 -4.50 6.87 -0.63
N ARG A 154 -4.17 6.49 -1.87
CA ARG A 154 -5.06 5.68 -2.71
C ARG A 154 -4.38 4.40 -3.13
N SER A 155 -4.99 3.28 -2.78
CA SER A 155 -4.47 1.93 -3.02
C SER A 155 -5.38 1.19 -3.98
N THR A 156 -4.81 0.69 -5.08
CA THR A 156 -5.54 -0.07 -6.10
C THR A 156 -5.24 -1.55 -5.93
N VAL A 157 -6.29 -2.31 -5.64
CA VAL A 157 -6.23 -3.74 -5.37
C VAL A 157 -6.86 -4.52 -6.51
N PHE A 158 -6.10 -5.48 -7.06
CA PHE A 158 -6.57 -6.41 -8.09
C PHE A 158 -7.00 -7.72 -7.43
N LEU A 159 -8.29 -8.01 -7.54
CA LEU A 159 -8.93 -9.21 -7.02
C LEU A 159 -9.16 -10.19 -8.16
N ARG A 160 -8.15 -10.99 -8.47
CA ARG A 160 -8.23 -11.98 -9.54
C ARG A 160 -9.27 -13.05 -9.18
N GLY A 161 -10.10 -13.41 -10.16
CA GLY A 161 -11.23 -14.32 -9.97
C GLY A 161 -12.52 -13.66 -9.47
N ALA A 162 -12.47 -12.41 -8.98
CA ALA A 162 -13.64 -11.69 -8.43
C ALA A 162 -14.39 -10.82 -9.46
N GLY A 163 -14.03 -10.91 -10.75
CA GLY A 163 -14.68 -10.18 -11.85
C GLY A 163 -15.92 -10.89 -12.41
N GLY A 164 -16.50 -10.34 -13.47
CA GLY A 164 -17.63 -10.95 -14.19
C GLY A 164 -18.96 -10.80 -13.44
N PHE A 165 -19.05 -9.77 -12.60
CA PHE A 165 -20.24 -9.41 -11.85
C PHE A 165 -21.15 -8.46 -12.64
N SER A 166 -20.68 -7.95 -13.79
CA SER A 166 -21.44 -7.11 -14.72
C SER A 166 -21.55 -7.74 -16.11
N ASP A 167 -22.36 -7.12 -16.97
CA ASP A 167 -22.47 -7.50 -18.38
C ASP A 167 -21.12 -7.26 -19.08
N SER A 168 -20.56 -8.29 -19.72
CA SER A 168 -19.26 -8.19 -20.40
C SER A 168 -19.27 -7.20 -21.57
N SER A 169 -20.43 -6.93 -22.17
CA SER A 169 -20.58 -5.91 -23.21
C SER A 169 -20.57 -4.48 -22.66
N LYS A 170 -20.84 -4.31 -21.36
CA LYS A 170 -20.84 -3.04 -20.63
C LYS A 170 -20.24 -3.23 -19.23
N PRO A 171 -18.91 -3.43 -19.13
CA PRO A 171 -18.27 -3.68 -17.85
C PRO A 171 -18.55 -2.56 -16.85
N TYR A 172 -18.91 -2.94 -15.63
CA TYR A 172 -19.18 -1.99 -14.56
C TYR A 172 -17.91 -1.22 -14.20
N SER A 173 -18.05 0.09 -14.04
CA SER A 173 -16.96 0.96 -13.63
C SER A 173 -17.52 2.15 -12.86
N TYR A 174 -17.00 2.37 -11.66
CA TYR A 174 -17.32 3.49 -10.80
C TYR A 174 -16.04 4.16 -10.33
N THR A 175 -16.02 5.49 -10.28
CA THR A 175 -14.99 6.29 -9.59
C THR A 175 -15.66 7.44 -8.85
N ALA A 176 -15.21 7.71 -7.62
CA ALA A 176 -15.72 8.80 -6.78
C ALA A 176 -15.04 10.14 -7.06
N TYR A 177 -13.85 10.11 -7.65
CA TYR A 177 -13.07 11.31 -7.99
C TYR A 177 -13.24 11.69 -9.46
N PRO A 178 -13.15 12.98 -9.80
CA PRO A 178 -13.43 13.45 -11.16
C PRO A 178 -12.35 13.01 -12.15
N ALA A 179 -12.76 12.75 -13.40
CA ALA A 179 -11.90 12.15 -14.42
C ALA A 179 -10.63 12.97 -14.76
N ASN A 180 -10.64 14.28 -14.49
CA ASN A 180 -9.50 15.18 -14.66
C ASN A 180 -8.39 14.96 -13.61
N GLN A 181 -8.64 14.23 -12.53
CA GLN A 181 -7.64 13.84 -11.53
C GLN A 181 -6.95 12.51 -11.88
N ILE A 182 -7.33 11.83 -12.97
CA ILE A 182 -6.59 10.67 -13.47
C ILE A 182 -5.36 11.19 -14.23
N PHE A 183 -4.24 11.35 -13.53
CA PHE A 183 -2.96 11.62 -14.16
C PHE A 183 -2.50 10.38 -14.93
N ARG A 184 -2.78 10.33 -16.23
CA ARG A 184 -2.13 9.37 -17.13
C ARG A 184 -0.70 9.81 -17.32
N PHE A 185 0.18 9.35 -16.42
CA PHE A 185 1.61 9.52 -16.60
C PHE A 185 2.08 8.58 -17.71
N SER A 186 2.73 9.14 -18.72
CA SER A 186 3.47 8.36 -19.72
C SER A 186 4.95 8.61 -19.51
N ILE A 187 5.74 7.56 -19.34
CA ILE A 187 7.19 7.66 -19.31
C ILE A 187 7.65 8.25 -20.66
N PRO A 188 8.44 9.36 -20.66
CA PRO A 188 8.99 9.91 -21.89
C PRO A 188 9.78 8.86 -22.66
N LYS A 189 9.71 8.89 -24.00
CA LYS A 189 10.48 7.98 -24.86
C LYS A 189 11.96 8.37 -25.00
N SER A 190 12.39 9.47 -24.39
CA SER A 190 13.77 9.92 -24.36
C SER A 190 14.61 9.14 -23.35
N GLU A 191 15.93 9.23 -23.46
CA GLU A 191 16.83 8.70 -22.42
C GLU A 191 16.57 9.38 -21.06
N PRO A 192 16.72 8.66 -19.94
CA PRO A 192 16.62 9.24 -18.60
C PRO A 192 17.68 10.33 -18.40
N THR A 193 17.30 11.44 -17.76
CA THR A 193 18.24 12.52 -17.44
C THR A 193 19.22 12.11 -16.34
N VAL A 194 18.76 11.31 -15.38
CA VAL A 194 19.56 10.78 -14.27
C VAL A 194 19.07 9.37 -13.97
N VAL A 195 19.99 8.48 -13.62
CA VAL A 195 19.71 7.11 -13.15
C VAL A 195 20.48 6.90 -11.85
N TYR A 196 19.79 6.39 -10.84
CA TYR A 196 20.37 5.92 -9.58
C TYR A 196 20.13 4.42 -9.49
N GLU A 197 21.09 3.71 -8.90
CA GLU A 197 21.01 2.26 -8.70
C GLU A 197 21.24 1.93 -7.24
N ASP A 198 20.24 1.28 -6.63
CA ASP A 198 20.31 0.83 -5.26
C ASP A 198 20.38 -0.68 -5.17
N ARG A 199 21.35 -1.16 -4.39
CA ARG A 199 21.51 -2.58 -4.15
C ARG A 199 20.68 -3.01 -2.95
N THR A 200 19.62 -3.75 -3.23
CA THR A 200 18.82 -4.39 -2.16
C THR A 200 19.66 -5.38 -1.35
N GLN A 201 19.41 -5.42 -0.04
CA GLN A 201 20.02 -6.41 0.85
C GLN A 201 19.27 -7.75 0.77
N ASN A 202 19.96 -8.86 1.03
CA ASN A 202 19.33 -10.19 1.07
C ASN A 202 18.19 -10.27 2.11
N SER A 203 18.29 -9.48 3.18
CA SER A 203 17.30 -9.39 4.26
C SER A 203 16.33 -8.22 4.12
N GLN A 204 16.31 -7.48 3.00
CA GLN A 204 15.53 -6.25 2.86
C GLN A 204 14.04 -6.46 3.13
N ALA A 205 13.45 -7.53 2.56
CA ALA A 205 12.05 -7.89 2.80
C ALA A 205 11.76 -8.20 4.27
N LEU A 206 12.71 -8.86 4.95
CA LEU A 206 12.60 -9.23 6.37
C LEU A 206 12.72 -8.02 7.31
N LEU A 207 13.46 -7.00 6.91
CA LEU A 207 13.55 -5.74 7.63
C LEU A 207 12.31 -4.88 7.37
N TYR A 208 11.94 -4.69 6.10
CA TYR A 208 10.81 -3.85 5.71
C TYR A 208 9.49 -4.29 6.35
N ARG A 209 9.21 -5.60 6.39
CA ARG A 209 7.98 -6.14 7.00
C ARG A 209 7.76 -5.72 8.45
N LEU A 210 8.83 -5.40 9.19
CA LEU A 210 8.74 -4.88 10.56
C LEU A 210 8.01 -3.53 10.64
N SER A 211 7.86 -2.85 9.51
CA SER A 211 7.09 -1.61 9.35
C SER A 211 5.57 -1.83 9.35
N GLY A 212 5.08 -3.08 9.21
CA GLY A 212 3.65 -3.42 9.35
C GLY A 212 3.07 -4.37 8.31
N ASP A 213 3.79 -4.68 7.23
CA ASP A 213 3.38 -5.66 6.23
C ASP A 213 3.90 -7.06 6.58
N TYR A 214 3.14 -7.78 7.39
CA TYR A 214 3.49 -9.12 7.86
C TYR A 214 3.02 -10.24 6.90
N ASN A 215 2.66 -9.92 5.66
CA ASN A 215 2.23 -10.92 4.69
C ASN A 215 3.30 -12.02 4.52
N PRO A 216 2.97 -13.31 4.74
CA PRO A 216 3.94 -14.40 4.67
C PRO A 216 4.58 -14.53 3.28
N LEU A 217 3.96 -14.01 2.22
CA LEU A 217 4.56 -13.94 0.88
C LEU A 217 5.98 -13.38 0.86
N HIS A 218 6.28 -12.45 1.77
CA HIS A 218 7.57 -11.75 1.85
C HIS A 218 8.56 -12.38 2.84
N SER A 219 8.21 -13.51 3.48
CA SER A 219 9.06 -14.13 4.50
C SER A 219 9.08 -15.66 4.50
N ASP A 220 8.07 -16.31 3.94
CA ASP A 220 7.94 -17.77 3.87
C ASP A 220 8.16 -18.26 2.42
N PRO A 221 9.27 -18.97 2.13
CA PRO A 221 9.56 -19.49 0.80
C PRO A 221 8.51 -20.47 0.27
N SER A 222 7.87 -21.26 1.12
CA SER A 222 6.83 -22.21 0.71
C SER A 222 5.59 -21.47 0.23
N ILE A 223 5.20 -20.40 0.92
CA ILE A 223 4.08 -19.54 0.50
C ILE A 223 4.42 -18.79 -0.80
N ALA A 224 5.64 -18.25 -0.92
CA ALA A 224 6.10 -17.60 -2.14
C ALA A 224 6.06 -18.54 -3.36
N GLN A 225 6.50 -19.79 -3.18
CA GLN A 225 6.47 -20.81 -4.23
C GLN A 225 5.04 -21.17 -4.64
N ILE A 226 4.13 -21.35 -3.67
CA ILE A 226 2.70 -21.59 -3.94
C ILE A 226 2.08 -20.42 -4.72
N ALA A 227 2.50 -19.19 -4.42
CA ALA A 227 2.07 -17.99 -5.13
C ALA A 227 2.72 -17.80 -6.52
N GLY A 228 3.66 -18.68 -6.90
CA GLY A 228 4.31 -18.69 -8.21
C GLY A 228 5.62 -17.89 -8.30
N PHE A 229 6.22 -17.52 -7.17
CA PHE A 229 7.51 -16.83 -7.13
C PHE A 229 8.67 -17.82 -6.90
N ALA A 230 9.80 -17.58 -7.57
CA ALA A 230 10.99 -18.45 -7.47
C ALA A 230 11.76 -18.28 -6.14
N SER A 231 11.60 -17.13 -5.48
CA SER A 231 12.22 -16.77 -4.20
C SER A 231 11.33 -15.77 -3.45
N LEU A 232 11.73 -15.37 -2.24
CA LEU A 232 11.06 -14.30 -1.50
C LEU A 232 11.01 -13.02 -2.33
N SER A 233 9.83 -12.47 -2.55
CA SER A 233 9.63 -11.21 -3.24
C SER A 233 9.69 -10.04 -2.27
N LEU A 234 10.33 -8.95 -2.68
CA LEU A 234 10.25 -7.67 -1.97
C LEU A 234 8.80 -7.17 -2.03
N SER A 235 8.29 -6.60 -0.93
CA SER A 235 6.94 -6.01 -0.94
C SER A 235 6.86 -4.89 -1.97
N PHE A 236 5.73 -4.74 -2.67
CA PHE A 236 5.53 -3.74 -3.72
C PHE A 236 5.81 -2.33 -3.21
N THR A 237 5.38 -2.02 -1.99
CA THR A 237 5.64 -0.75 -1.33
C THR A 237 7.13 -0.57 -1.06
N CYS A 238 7.82 -1.59 -0.56
CA CYS A 238 9.27 -1.52 -0.40
C CYS A 238 9.98 -1.27 -1.74
N ALA A 239 9.68 -2.05 -2.77
CA ALA A 239 10.28 -1.90 -4.10
C ALA A 239 9.99 -0.53 -4.75
N SER A 240 8.83 0.06 -4.46
CA SER A 240 8.44 1.36 -5.00
C SER A 240 9.06 2.55 -4.26
N TYR A 241 9.63 2.32 -3.07
CA TYR A 241 10.13 3.37 -2.18
C TYR A 241 11.59 3.20 -1.76
N VAL A 242 12.34 2.30 -2.42
CA VAL A 242 13.80 2.29 -2.31
C VAL A 242 14.35 3.55 -2.97
N TYR A 243 15.18 4.30 -2.23
CA TYR A 243 15.83 5.55 -2.64
C TYR A 243 17.30 5.53 -2.25
#